data_AF-A0A1V5P6I0-F1
#
_entry.id   AF-A0A1V5P6I0-F1
#
_cell.length_a   1.000
_cell.length_b   1.000
_cell.length_c   1.000
_cell.angle_alpha   90.00
_cell.angle_beta   90.00
_cell.angle_gamma   90.00
#
_symmetry.space_group_name_H-M   'P 1'
#
loop_
_entity.id
_entity.type
_entity.pdbx_description
1 polymer ?
#
loop_
_entity_poly.entity_id
_entity_poly.type
_entity_poly.pdbx_seq_one_letter_code
_entity_poly.pdbx_strand_id
1 'polypeptide(L)' 'MKLSDDVGEAMRMMERMERISKDLPGLDCGSCGSPSCRTLAEDIVRGQAVEMDCIFKLRDKLRILAQEMADLASAEKRG' A
#
# COMPACT_ATOMS: atom_id res chain seq x y z
N MET A 1 -2.05 -16.24 -15.21
CA MET A 1 -2.51 -14.83 -15.09
C MET A 1 -1.72 -13.98 -16.07
N LYS A 2 -2.38 -13.13 -16.87
CA LYS A 2 -1.73 -12.21 -17.82
C LYS A 2 -1.89 -10.78 -17.29
N LEU A 3 -0.79 -10.03 -17.16
CA LEU A 3 -0.79 -8.66 -16.62
C LEU A 3 -1.10 -7.62 -17.69
N SER A 4 -0.47 -7.73 -18.86
CA SER A 4 -0.76 -6.92 -20.06
C SER A 4 -0.54 -7.76 -21.32
N ASP A 5 -1.11 -7.30 -22.44
CA ASP A 5 -0.83 -7.81 -23.79
C ASP A 5 0.51 -7.31 -24.33
N ASP A 6 0.99 -6.15 -23.87
CA ASP A 6 2.34 -5.66 -24.14
C ASP A 6 3.34 -6.28 -23.16
N VAL A 7 4.37 -6.94 -23.70
CA VAL A 7 5.38 -7.62 -22.89
C VAL A 7 6.16 -6.61 -22.02
N GLY A 8 6.49 -5.45 -22.59
CA GLY A 8 7.22 -4.40 -21.86
C GLY A 8 6.42 -3.87 -20.68
N GLU A 9 5.12 -3.64 -20.87
CA GLU A 9 4.20 -3.25 -19.80
C GLU A 9 4.02 -4.35 -18.76
N ALA A 10 3.85 -5.60 -19.19
CA ALA A 10 3.73 -6.73 -18.28
C ALA A 10 4.97 -6.86 -17.37
N MET A 11 6.18 -6.64 -17.90
CA MET A 11 7.41 -6.62 -17.10
C MET A 11 7.42 -5.48 -16.08
N ARG A 12 7.05 -4.25 -16.50
CA ARG A 12 6.96 -3.10 -15.58
C ARG A 12 5.94 -3.33 -14.47
N MET A 13 4.78 -3.90 -14.80
CA MET A 13 3.74 -4.27 -13.83
C MET A 13 4.25 -5.33 -12.85
N MET A 14 4.96 -6.35 -13.33
CA MET A 14 5.53 -7.40 -12.50
C MET A 14 6.56 -6.85 -11.51
N GLU A 15 7.48 -5.99 -11.97
CA GLU A 15 8.45 -5.32 -11.08
C GLU A 15 7.77 -4.45 -10.02
N ARG A 16 6.73 -3.69 -10.42
CA ARG A 16 5.97 -2.86 -9.47
C ARG A 16 5.23 -3.73 -8.45
N MET A 17 4.63 -4.83 -8.89
CA MET A 17 3.93 -5.77 -8.01
C MET A 17 4.89 -6.40 -7.00
N GLU A 18 6.11 -6.77 -7.41
CA GLU A 18 7.12 -7.29 -6.49
C GLU A 18 7.56 -6.27 -5.45
N ARG A 19 7.74 -5.00 -5.83
CA ARG A 19 8.04 -3.92 -4.88
C ARG A 19 6.94 -3.77 -3.85
N ILE A 20 5.68 -3.63 -4.29
CA ILE A 20 4.52 -3.49 -3.40
C ILE A 20 4.39 -4.73 -2.50
N SER A 21 4.55 -5.93 -3.05
CA SER A 21 4.46 -7.17 -2.27
C SER A 21 5.51 -7.27 -1.17
N LYS A 22 6.71 -6.71 -1.37
CA LYS A 22 7.77 -6.63 -0.35
C LYS A 22 7.49 -5.56 0.70
N ASP A 23 6.82 -4.48 0.31
CA ASP A 23 6.44 -3.41 1.23
C ASP A 23 5.23 -3.78 2.09
N LEU A 24 4.38 -4.69 1.61
CA LEU A 24 3.26 -5.27 2.37
C LEU A 24 3.78 -6.21 3.48
N PRO A 25 2.99 -6.40 4.56
CA PRO A 25 3.47 -7.13 5.75
C PRO A 25 3.68 -8.63 5.55
N GLY A 26 3.24 -9.21 4.43
CA GLY A 26 3.43 -10.64 4.13
C GLY A 26 2.67 -11.60 5.07
N LEU A 27 1.60 -11.12 5.72
CA LEU A 27 0.83 -11.87 6.72
C LEU A 27 -0.37 -12.65 6.15
N ASP A 28 -0.77 -12.35 4.91
CA ASP A 28 -1.90 -12.99 4.22
C ASP A 28 -3.21 -13.04 5.04
N CYS A 29 -3.46 -11.99 5.83
CA CYS A 29 -4.59 -11.92 6.77
C CYS A 29 -5.98 -11.66 6.14
N GLY A 30 -6.05 -11.35 4.85
CA GLY A 30 -7.31 -11.16 4.12
C GLY A 30 -8.13 -9.90 4.44
N SER A 31 -7.69 -9.02 5.34
CA SER A 31 -8.49 -7.84 5.76
C SER A 31 -8.79 -6.82 4.65
N CYS A 32 -8.02 -6.85 3.56
CA CYS A 32 -8.21 -6.02 2.36
C CYS A 32 -9.20 -6.65 1.35
N GLY A 33 -9.69 -7.87 1.60
CA GLY A 33 -10.52 -8.63 0.67
C GLY A 33 -9.74 -9.52 -0.31
N SER A 34 -8.42 -9.38 -0.41
CA SER A 34 -7.56 -10.24 -1.23
C SER A 34 -7.03 -11.46 -0.44
N PRO A 35 -6.87 -12.65 -1.06
CA PRO A 35 -6.46 -13.89 -0.38
C PRO A 35 -4.99 -13.92 0.08
N SER A 36 -4.14 -13.03 -0.44
CA SER A 36 -2.74 -12.88 -0.02
C SER A 36 -2.26 -11.44 -0.22
N CYS A 37 -1.17 -11.06 0.45
CA CYS A 37 -0.51 -9.77 0.22
C CYS A 37 -0.02 -9.64 -1.22
N ARG A 38 0.44 -10.72 -1.85
CA ARG A 38 0.83 -10.71 -3.27
C ARG A 38 -0.38 -10.44 -4.17
N THR A 39 -1.54 -10.99 -3.84
CA THR A 39 -2.78 -10.71 -4.59
C THR A 39 -3.20 -9.26 -4.44
N LEU A 40 -3.14 -8.69 -3.23
CA LEU A 40 -3.37 -7.25 -3.05
C LEU A 40 -2.38 -6.41 -3.89
N ALA A 41 -1.10 -6.79 -3.92
CA ALA A 41 -0.12 -6.12 -4.77
C ALA A 41 -0.49 -6.18 -6.26
N GLU A 42 -1.05 -7.32 -6.71
CA GLU A 42 -1.57 -7.46 -8.06
C GLU A 42 -2.77 -6.54 -8.33
N ASP A 43 -3.75 -6.54 -7.43
CA ASP A 43 -4.94 -5.69 -7.49
C ASP A 43 -4.52 -4.21 -7.59
N ILE A 44 -3.49 -3.80 -6.84
CA ILE A 44 -2.92 -2.44 -6.90
C ILE A 44 -2.27 -2.12 -8.26
N VAL A 45 -1.51 -3.06 -8.85
CA VAL A 45 -0.94 -2.81 -10.20
C VAL A 45 -1.98 -2.80 -11.30
N ARG A 46 -3.11 -3.49 -11.10
CA ARG A 46 -4.28 -3.45 -11.98
C ARG A 46 -5.18 -2.24 -11.76
N GLY A 47 -4.93 -1.42 -10.73
CA GLY A 47 -5.74 -0.26 -10.39
C GLY A 47 -7.08 -0.61 -9.73
N GLN A 48 -7.20 -1.81 -9.18
CA GLN A 48 -8.40 -2.34 -8.52
C GLN A 48 -8.39 -2.12 -7.00
N ALA A 49 -7.21 -1.83 -6.44
CA ALA A 49 -7.00 -1.56 -5.02
C ALA A 49 -5.92 -0.50 -4.83
N VAL A 50 -5.77 -0.01 -3.59
CA VAL A 50 -4.70 0.91 -3.18
C VAL A 50 -3.96 0.36 -1.96
N GLU A 51 -2.73 0.83 -1.72
CA GLU A 51 -1.91 0.37 -0.58
C GLU A 51 -2.62 0.56 0.78
N MET A 52 -3.45 1.59 0.88
CA MET A 52 -4.22 1.94 2.07
C MET A 52 -5.34 0.95 2.40
N ASP A 53 -5.71 0.06 1.47
CA ASP A 53 -6.64 -1.04 1.75
C ASP A 53 -6.01 -2.08 2.69
N CYS A 54 -4.68 -2.11 2.79
CA CYS A 54 -3.99 -2.86 3.83
C CYS A 54 -4.15 -2.15 5.18
N ILE A 55 -4.86 -2.78 6.12
CA ILE A 55 -5.10 -2.24 7.46
C ILE A 55 -3.81 -1.84 8.21
N PHE A 56 -2.68 -2.51 7.94
CA PHE A 56 -1.39 -2.17 8.52
C PHE A 56 -0.84 -0.85 7.95
N LYS A 57 -0.85 -0.69 6.62
CA LYS A 57 -0.47 0.56 5.95
C LYS A 57 -1.38 1.72 6.37
N LEU A 58 -2.68 1.45 6.51
CA LEU A 58 -3.65 2.41 7.02
C LEU A 58 -3.30 2.92 8.42
N ARG A 59 -3.07 1.98 9.35
CA ARG A 59 -2.71 2.32 10.73
C ARG A 59 -1.39 3.08 10.81
N ASP A 60 -0.39 2.69 10.03
CA ASP A 60 0.89 3.40 9.99
C ASP A 60 0.73 4.84 9.51
N LYS A 61 -0.01 5.06 8.41
CA LYS A 61 -0.25 6.41 7.91
C LYS A 61 -1.06 7.26 8.89
N LEU A 62 -2.08 6.69 9.52
CA LEU A 62 -2.87 7.38 10.55
C LEU A 62 -2.00 7.79 11.74
N ARG A 63 -1.09 6.93 12.19
CA ARG A 63 -0.14 7.25 13.26
C ARG A 63 0.76 8.43 12.90
N ILE A 64 1.29 8.45 11.68
CA ILE A 64 2.15 9.54 11.19
C ILE A 64 1.35 10.85 11.15
N LEU A 65 0.16 10.84 10.55
CA LEU A 65 -0.69 12.04 10.46
C LEU A 65 -1.08 12.55 11.85
N ALA A 66 -1.44 11.67 12.78
CA ALA A 66 -1.75 12.06 14.15
C ALA A 66 -0.56 12.73 14.85
N GLN A 67 0.66 12.24 14.62
CA GLN A 67 1.87 12.86 15.16
C GLN A 67 2.13 14.23 14.53
N GLU A 68 2.03 14.35 13.20
CA GLU A 68 2.19 15.62 12.49
C GLU A 68 1.20 16.68 13.01
N MET A 69 -0.06 16.30 13.25
CA MET A 69 -1.07 17.20 13.82
C MET A 69 -0.72 17.63 15.26
N ALA A 70 -0.22 16.71 16.09
CA ALA A 70 0.19 17.01 17.45
C ALA A 70 1.40 17.98 17.49
N ASP A 71 2.35 17.79 16.56
CA ASP A 71 3.53 18.63 16.44
C ASP A 71 3.15 20.05 16.00
N LEU A 72 2.26 20.18 15.01
CA LEU A 72 1.73 21.47 14.54
C LEU A 72 1.01 22.23 15.67
N ALA A 73 0.09 21.56 16.39
CA ALA A 73 -0.64 22.16 17.50
C ALA A 73 0.28 22.57 18.68
N SER A 74 1.45 21.94 18.80
CA SER A 74 2.45 22.27 19.81
C SER A 74 3.36 23.43 19.38
N ALA A 75 3.57 23.61 18.07
CA ALA A 75 4.38 24.70 17.52
C ALA A 75 3.72 26.08 17.71
N GLU A 76 2.39 26.15 17.64
CA GLU A 76 1.62 27.39 17.85
C GLU A 76 1.71 27.96 19.28
N LYS A 77 2.13 27.15 20.27
CA LYS A 77 2.23 27.56 21.68
C LYS A 77 3.60 28.17 22.07
N ARG A 78 4.51 28.33 21.10
CA ARG A 78 5.88 28.82 21.32
C ARG A 78 6.11 30.26 20.86
N GLY A 79 5.06 30.96 20.42
CA GLY A 79 5.04 32.41 20.17
C GLY A 79 4.14 33.12 21.18
#